data_AF-A0A0Q4NG66-F1
#
_entry.id   AF-A0A0Q4NG66-F1
#
_cell.length_a   1.000
_cell.length_b   1.000
_cell.length_c   1.000
_cell.angle_alpha   90.00
_cell.angle_beta   90.00
_cell.angle_gamma   90.00
#
_symmetry.space_group_name_H-M   'P 1'
#
loop_
_entity.id
_entity.type
_entity.pdbx_description
1 polymer ?
#
loop_
_entity_poly.entity_id
_entity_poly.type
_entity_poly.pdbx_seq_one_letter_code
_entity_poly.pdbx_strand_id
1 'polypeptide(L)'
;MNQKTTASGFTVFWRERRTRILLVILILGFLVGQWAQDAVQRHQQHERYAKIEELRSKSEYHDRILKAYLFCVRDDGEPESTCIANTVQLADLNGYRSRIKEVFDDAHIPSR
;
A
#
# COMPACT_ATOMS: atom_id res chain seq x y z
N MET A 1 8.10 -65.66 26.09
CA MET A 1 7.74 -64.37 26.74
C MET A 1 7.76 -63.27 25.69
N ASN A 2 6.75 -62.41 25.71
CA ASN A 2 6.25 -61.59 24.60
C ASN A 2 7.19 -60.44 24.18
N GLN A 3 7.57 -60.43 22.89
CA GLN A 3 7.96 -59.21 22.17
C GLN A 3 6.69 -58.41 21.82
N LYS A 4 6.47 -57.28 22.48
CA LYS A 4 5.48 -56.27 22.06
C LYS A 4 5.92 -54.88 22.50
N THR A 5 6.88 -54.27 21.79
CA THR A 5 7.13 -52.81 21.88
C THR A 5 8.02 -52.32 20.73
N THR A 6 7.54 -52.40 19.49
CA THR A 6 8.24 -51.78 18.32
C THR A 6 7.30 -51.05 17.36
N ALA A 7 5.98 -51.04 17.59
CA ALA A 7 5.04 -50.36 16.70
C ALA A 7 4.75 -48.90 17.08
N SER A 8 4.96 -48.50 18.35
CA SER A 8 4.56 -47.18 18.85
C SER A 8 5.59 -46.06 18.61
N GLY A 9 6.87 -46.38 18.45
CA GLY A 9 7.91 -45.36 18.20
C GLY A 9 7.91 -44.83 16.77
N PHE A 10 7.59 -45.68 15.80
CA PHE A 10 7.65 -45.34 14.37
C PHE A 10 6.51 -44.40 13.95
N THR A 11 5.30 -44.60 14.49
CA THR A 11 4.14 -43.75 14.22
C THR A 11 4.29 -42.36 14.87
N VAL A 12 4.90 -42.27 16.05
CA VAL A 12 5.21 -40.99 16.71
C VAL A 12 6.25 -40.22 15.91
N PHE A 13 7.34 -40.87 15.48
CA PHE A 13 8.39 -40.24 14.67
C PHE A 13 7.84 -39.71 13.33
N TRP A 14 6.96 -40.47 12.67
CA TRP A 14 6.31 -40.02 11.44
C TRP A 14 5.33 -38.87 11.65
N ARG A 15 4.56 -38.88 12.74
CA ARG A 15 3.60 -37.81 13.07
C ARG A 15 4.31 -36.50 13.39
N GLU A 16 5.44 -36.59 14.09
CA GLU A 16 6.28 -35.45 14.48
C GLU A 16 7.06 -34.85 13.29
N ARG A 17 7.50 -35.68 12.35
CA ARG A 17 8.15 -35.22 11.12
C ARG A 17 7.15 -34.52 10.19
N ARG A 18 5.89 -35.00 10.14
CA ARG A 18 4.82 -34.44 9.30
C ARG A 18 4.35 -33.07 9.80
N THR A 19 4.24 -32.89 11.12
CA THR A 19 3.91 -31.58 11.70
C THR A 19 5.03 -30.57 11.50
N ARG A 20 6.30 -30.96 11.62
CA ARG A 20 7.44 -30.06 11.33
C ARG A 20 7.46 -29.61 9.87
N ILE A 21 7.20 -30.51 8.92
CA ILE A 21 7.13 -30.16 7.49
C ILE A 21 5.96 -29.21 7.20
N LEU A 22 4.78 -29.48 7.74
CA LEU A 22 3.62 -28.59 7.59
C LEU A 22 3.87 -27.20 8.18
N LEU A 23 4.56 -27.14 9.32
CA LEU A 23 4.90 -25.88 9.98
C LEU A 23 5.92 -25.07 9.17
N VAL A 24 6.90 -25.73 8.55
CA VAL A 24 7.84 -25.09 7.61
C VAL A 24 7.13 -24.56 6.36
N ILE A 25 6.20 -25.32 5.79
CA ILE A 25 5.40 -24.88 4.62
C ILE A 25 4.52 -23.67 4.98
N LEU A 26 3.93 -23.66 6.17
CA LEU A 26 3.14 -22.52 6.66
C LEU A 26 4.00 -21.26 6.84
N ILE A 27 5.21 -21.38 7.40
CA ILE A 27 6.13 -20.26 7.55
C ILE A 27 6.60 -19.74 6.19
N LEU A 28 6.93 -20.63 5.25
CA LEU A 28 7.29 -20.25 3.88
C LEU A 28 6.14 -19.55 3.15
N GLY A 29 4.91 -20.06 3.29
CA GLY A 29 3.71 -19.44 2.73
C GLY A 29 3.42 -18.06 3.32
N PHE A 30 3.62 -17.90 4.63
CA PHE A 30 3.46 -16.62 5.33
C PHE A 30 4.51 -15.60 4.86
N LEU A 31 5.77 -16.01 4.74
CA LEU A 31 6.84 -15.15 4.23
C LEU A 31 6.54 -14.68 2.80
N VAL A 32 6.15 -15.58 1.88
CA VAL A 32 5.81 -15.21 0.49
C VAL A 32 4.59 -14.27 0.43
N GLY A 33 3.60 -14.45 1.31
CA GLY A 33 2.44 -13.56 1.40
C GLY A 33 2.77 -12.11 1.74
N GLN A 34 3.81 -11.87 2.55
CA GLN A 34 4.23 -10.50 2.92
C GLN A 34 4.82 -9.73 1.72
N TRP A 35 5.65 -10.37 0.88
CA TRP A 35 6.22 -9.73 -0.31
C TRP A 35 5.19 -9.39 -1.38
N ALA A 36 4.14 -10.22 -1.50
CA ALA A 36 3.09 -10.01 -2.49
C ALA A 36 2.30 -8.72 -2.24
N GLN A 37 2.04 -8.40 -0.97
CA GLN A 37 1.32 -7.17 -0.60
C GLN A 37 2.19 -5.91 -0.79
N ASP A 38 3.48 -5.99 -0.43
CA ASP A 38 4.42 -4.88 -0.62
C ASP A 38 4.67 -4.54 -2.10
N ALA A 39 4.66 -5.54 -2.99
CA ALA A 39 4.82 -5.33 -4.42
C ALA A 39 3.58 -4.67 -5.05
N VAL A 40 2.38 -5.09 -4.62
CA VAL A 40 1.11 -4.52 -5.10
C VAL A 40 0.95 -3.07 -4.66
N GLN A 41 1.28 -2.73 -3.41
CA GLN A 41 1.21 -1.35 -2.92
C GLN A 41 2.18 -0.43 -3.66
N ARG A 42 3.42 -0.87 -3.90
CA ARG A 42 4.40 -0.09 -4.68
C ARG A 42 3.92 0.14 -6.11
N HIS A 43 3.38 -0.87 -6.79
CA HIS A 43 2.82 -0.70 -8.13
C HIS A 43 1.68 0.32 -8.19
N GLN A 44 0.74 0.25 -7.24
CA GLN A 44 -0.38 1.19 -7.18
C GLN A 44 0.08 2.63 -6.92
N GLN A 45 1.12 2.82 -6.10
CA GLN A 45 1.70 4.14 -5.88
C GLN A 45 2.37 4.68 -7.15
N HIS A 46 3.14 3.86 -7.86
CA HIS A 46 3.79 4.26 -9.11
C HIS A 46 2.78 4.69 -10.18
N GLU A 47 1.68 3.96 -10.36
CA GLU A 47 0.63 4.32 -11.31
C GLU A 47 -0.06 5.64 -10.94
N ARG A 48 -0.33 5.86 -9.65
CA ARG A 48 -0.89 7.14 -9.16
C ARG A 48 0.04 8.31 -9.47
N TYR A 49 1.34 8.18 -9.19
CA TYR A 49 2.30 9.25 -9.45
C TYR A 49 2.50 9.53 -10.94
N ALA A 50 2.51 8.49 -11.78
CA ALA A 50 2.63 8.64 -13.23
C ALA A 50 1.46 9.44 -13.82
N LYS A 51 0.23 9.14 -13.37
CA LYS A 51 -0.97 9.86 -13.80
C LYS A 51 -0.99 11.31 -13.32
N ILE A 52 -0.52 11.57 -12.11
CA ILE A 52 -0.41 12.94 -11.58
C ILE A 52 0.58 13.77 -12.42
N GLU A 53 1.70 13.18 -12.85
CA GLU A 53 2.68 13.87 -13.70
C GLU A 53 2.11 14.18 -15.10
N GLU A 54 1.31 13.27 -15.68
CA GLU A 54 0.58 13.52 -16.93
C GLU A 54 -0.36 14.73 -16.80
N LEU A 55 -1.13 14.80 -15.70
CA LEU A 55 -2.10 15.86 -15.44
C LEU A 55 -1.47 17.24 -15.20
N ARG A 56 -0.19 17.31 -14.78
CA ARG A 56 0.53 18.60 -14.64
C ARG A 56 0.66 19.36 -15.95
N SER A 57 0.63 18.68 -17.09
CA SER A 57 0.70 19.30 -18.42
C SER A 57 -0.59 20.01 -18.84
N LYS A 58 -1.71 19.78 -18.13
CA LYS A 58 -3.05 20.24 -18.52
C LYS A 58 -3.27 21.73 -18.26
N SER A 59 -2.76 22.28 -17.15
CA SER A 59 -2.84 23.71 -16.83
C SER A 59 -1.89 24.15 -15.71
N GLU A 60 -1.65 25.46 -15.61
CA GLU A 60 -0.80 26.04 -14.55
C GLU A 60 -1.36 25.80 -13.13
N TYR A 61 -2.69 25.86 -12.96
CA TYR A 61 -3.34 25.58 -11.67
C TYR A 61 -3.34 24.07 -11.34
N HIS A 62 -3.44 23.19 -12.34
CA HIS A 62 -3.23 21.74 -12.15
C HIS A 62 -1.83 21.48 -11.59
N ASP A 63 -0.80 22.04 -12.22
CA ASP A 63 0.59 21.85 -11.78
C ASP A 63 0.80 22.35 -10.34
N ARG A 64 0.33 23.56 -10.01
CA ARG A 64 0.48 24.14 -8.67
C ARG A 64 -0.25 23.33 -7.59
N ILE A 65 -1.52 22.95 -7.83
CA ILE A 65 -2.32 22.18 -6.86
C ILE A 65 -1.73 20.77 -6.67
N LEU A 66 -1.37 20.09 -7.75
CA LEU A 66 -0.79 18.75 -7.69
C LEU A 66 0.62 18.74 -7.08
N LYS A 67 1.43 19.79 -7.30
CA LYS A 67 2.72 19.96 -6.61
C LYS A 67 2.56 20.10 -5.11
N ALA A 68 1.64 20.96 -4.65
CA ALA A 68 1.39 21.15 -3.23
C ALA A 68 0.93 19.85 -2.55
N TYR A 69 0.00 19.15 -3.20
CA TYR A 69 -0.49 17.85 -2.71
C TYR A 69 0.61 16.80 -2.62
N LEU A 70 1.36 16.61 -3.71
CA LEU A 70 2.45 15.64 -3.78
C LEU A 70 3.59 15.92 -2.80
N PHE A 71 3.90 17.20 -2.59
CA PHE A 71 4.92 17.61 -1.62
C PHE A 71 4.53 17.15 -0.21
N CYS A 72 3.31 17.46 0.22
CA CYS A 72 2.80 17.09 1.54
C CYS A 72 2.76 15.56 1.76
N VAL A 73 2.28 14.80 0.76
CA VAL A 73 2.17 13.33 0.87
C VAL A 73 3.56 12.66 0.91
N ARG A 74 4.60 13.29 0.34
CA ARG A 74 5.93 12.69 0.22
C ARG A 74 6.89 13.07 1.36
N ASP A 75 6.86 14.31 1.84
CA ASP A 75 7.84 14.82 2.82
C ASP A 75 7.40 14.61 4.27
N ASP A 76 6.12 14.83 4.59
CA ASP A 76 5.75 15.11 6.00
C ASP A 76 5.27 13.89 6.78
N GLY A 77 5.07 12.74 6.11
CA GLY A 77 4.41 11.58 6.74
C GLY A 77 3.01 11.91 7.30
N GLU A 78 2.47 13.07 6.91
CA GLU A 78 1.19 13.57 7.37
C GLU A 78 0.05 12.70 6.82
N PRO A 79 -1.06 12.57 7.58
CA PRO A 79 -2.22 11.88 7.06
C PRO A 79 -2.76 12.60 5.81
N GLU A 80 -3.10 11.81 4.79
CA GLU A 80 -3.57 12.28 3.48
C GLU A 80 -4.71 13.32 3.59
N SER A 81 -5.60 13.16 4.58
CA SER A 81 -6.69 14.10 4.87
C SER A 81 -6.20 15.52 5.22
N THR A 82 -5.07 15.63 5.93
CA THR A 82 -4.46 16.92 6.28
C THR A 82 -3.84 17.55 5.04
N CYS A 83 -3.15 16.77 4.20
CA CYS A 83 -2.61 17.24 2.93
C CYS A 83 -3.70 17.77 2.00
N ILE A 84 -4.86 17.08 1.93
CA ILE A 84 -6.03 17.54 1.18
C ILE A 84 -6.51 18.88 1.73
N ALA A 85 -6.73 18.98 3.04
CA ALA A 85 -7.22 20.21 3.67
C ALA A 85 -6.26 21.41 3.47
N ASN A 86 -4.96 21.19 3.64
CA ASN A 86 -3.92 22.21 3.45
C ASN A 86 -3.85 22.66 1.99
N THR A 87 -3.94 21.72 1.04
CA THR A 87 -3.98 22.04 -0.40
C THR A 87 -5.21 22.87 -0.75
N VAL A 88 -6.36 22.58 -0.14
CA VAL A 88 -7.59 23.36 -0.31
C VAL A 88 -7.46 24.77 0.24
N GLN A 89 -6.90 24.92 1.45
CA GLN A 89 -6.64 26.24 2.02
C GLN A 89 -5.67 27.05 1.16
N LEU A 90 -4.58 26.44 0.69
CA LEU A 90 -3.61 27.09 -0.19
C LEU A 90 -4.27 27.54 -1.49
N ALA A 91 -5.18 26.71 -2.04
CA ALA A 91 -5.94 27.07 -3.23
C ALA A 91 -6.92 28.22 -3.03
N ASP A 92 -7.50 28.34 -1.83
CA ASP A 92 -8.37 29.45 -1.48
C ASP A 92 -7.60 30.77 -1.38
N LEU A 93 -6.47 30.76 -0.67
CA LEU A 93 -5.62 31.94 -0.47
C LEU A 93 -5.11 32.55 -1.78
N ASN A 94 -4.91 31.72 -2.80
CA ASN A 94 -4.37 32.15 -4.08
C ASN A 94 -5.44 32.24 -5.19
N GLY A 95 -6.73 32.11 -4.84
CA GLY A 95 -7.85 32.36 -5.75
C GLY A 95 -8.19 31.25 -6.76
N TYR A 96 -7.71 30.02 -6.55
CA TYR A 96 -8.02 28.86 -7.40
C TYR A 96 -8.92 27.80 -6.73
N ARG A 97 -9.59 28.13 -5.62
CA ARG A 97 -10.56 27.24 -4.95
C ARG A 97 -11.64 26.69 -5.87
N SER A 98 -12.13 27.48 -6.83
CA SER A 98 -13.15 27.02 -7.79
C SER A 98 -12.66 25.90 -8.71
N ARG A 99 -11.34 25.76 -8.89
CA ARG A 99 -10.72 24.75 -9.76
C ARG A 99 -10.18 23.54 -9.03
N ILE A 100 -10.11 23.57 -7.69
CA ILE A 100 -9.51 22.46 -6.95
C ILE A 100 -10.28 21.16 -7.11
N LYS A 101 -11.61 21.25 -7.21
CA LYS A 101 -12.47 20.10 -7.40
C LYS A 101 -12.17 19.41 -8.73
N GLU A 102 -12.07 20.17 -9.82
CA GLU A 102 -11.69 19.65 -11.14
C GLU A 102 -10.34 18.93 -11.08
N VAL A 103 -9.33 19.56 -10.46
CA VAL A 103 -7.99 18.98 -10.34
C VAL A 103 -7.99 17.68 -9.53
N PHE A 104 -8.74 17.63 -8.43
CA PHE A 104 -8.83 16.44 -7.58
C PHE A 104 -9.62 15.32 -8.25
N ASP A 105 -10.73 15.64 -8.93
CA ASP A 105 -11.51 14.67 -9.70
C ASP A 105 -10.64 14.04 -10.81
N ASP A 106 -9.89 14.86 -11.56
CA ASP A 106 -8.98 14.38 -12.61
C ASP A 106 -7.88 13.47 -12.04
N ALA A 107 -7.27 13.87 -10.92
CA ALA A 107 -6.22 13.11 -10.25
C ALA A 107 -6.71 11.94 -9.39
N HIS A 108 -8.03 11.74 -9.29
CA HIS A 108 -8.66 10.73 -8.43
C HIS A 108 -8.26 10.87 -6.95
N ILE A 109 -8.06 12.12 -6.50
CA ILE A 109 -7.81 12.47 -5.10
C ILE A 109 -9.17 12.68 -4.43
N PRO A 110 -9.43 12.07 -3.26
CA PRO A 110 -10.73 12.22 -2.60
C PRO A 110 -10.95 13.66 -2.12
N SER A 111 -11.89 14.38 -2.74
CA SER A 111 -12.37 15.69 -2.25
C SER A 111 -13.52 15.46 -1.26
N ARG A 112 -13.22 15.35 0.04
CA ARG A 112 -14.25 15.36 1.08
C ARG A 112 -14.79 16.77 1.32
#